data_AF-A0A9D0HR35-F1
#
_entry.id   AF-A0A9D0HR35-F1
#
_cell.length_a   1.000
_cell.length_b   1.000
_cell.length_c   1.000
_cell.angle_alpha   90.00
_cell.angle_beta   90.00
_cell.angle_gamma   90.00
#
_symmetry.space_group_name_H-M   'P 1'
#
loop_
_entity.id
_entity.type
_entity.pdbx_description
1 polymer ?
#
loop_
_entity_poly.entity_id
_entity_poly.type
_entity_poly.pdbx_seq_one_letter_code
_entity_poly.pdbx_strand_id
1 'polypeptide(L)' 'EYGGIYFGATGGAGALLGKKIKSAEVIAYPELGPEAVRRIEVEEFPVTVINDTYGNDLYQMGREMYEVHA' A
#
# COMPACT_ATOMS: atom_id res chain seq x y z
N GLU A 1 19.26 -2.10 1.73
CA GLU A 1 20.14 -0.96 2.02
C GLU A 1 19.54 0.02 3.04
N TYR A 2 18.26 0.41 2.91
CA TYR A 2 17.65 1.45 3.77
C TYR A 2 16.65 0.95 4.85
N GLY A 3 16.45 -0.37 5.01
CA GLY A 3 15.56 -0.92 6.05
C GLY A 3 14.07 -0.57 5.88
N GLY A 4 13.62 -0.25 4.67
CA GLY A 4 12.23 0.07 4.38
C GLY A 4 11.32 -1.18 4.31
N ILE A 5 10.03 -0.98 4.57
CA ILE A 5 8.97 -1.98 4.46
C ILE A 5 7.97 -1.49 3.42
N TYR A 6 7.54 -2.38 2.52
CA TYR A 6 6.45 -2.09 1.59
C TYR A 6 5.16 -2.76 2.05
N PHE A 7 4.13 -1.94 2.30
CA PHE A 7 2.79 -2.39 2.67
C PHE A 7 1.87 -2.38 1.46
N GLY A 8 1.27 -3.54 1.16
CA GLY A 8 0.22 -3.67 0.16
C GLY A 8 -1.16 -3.52 0.79
N ALA A 9 -1.97 -2.60 0.28
CA ALA A 9 -3.40 -2.54 0.54
C ALA A 9 -4.16 -3.33 -0.52
N THR A 10 -5.29 -3.94 -0.15
CA THR A 10 -6.09 -4.73 -1.09
C THR A 10 -6.69 -3.86 -2.20
N GLY A 11 -6.22 -4.07 -3.44
CA GLY A 11 -6.73 -3.39 -4.63
C GLY A 11 -8.23 -3.64 -4.84
N GLY A 12 -8.95 -2.62 -5.32
CA GLY A 12 -10.41 -2.68 -5.51
C GLY A 12 -11.25 -2.46 -4.26
N ALA A 13 -10.67 -2.49 -3.06
CA ALA A 13 -11.38 -2.30 -1.79
C ALA A 13 -11.47 -0.83 -1.32
N GLY A 14 -11.29 0.14 -2.22
CA GLY A 14 -11.17 1.57 -1.85
C GLY A 14 -12.33 2.11 -1.00
N ALA A 15 -13.57 1.70 -1.30
CA ALA A 15 -14.74 2.12 -0.51
C ALA A 15 -14.73 1.59 0.94
N LEU A 16 -14.17 0.40 1.17
CA LEU A 16 -14.04 -0.19 2.50
C LEU A 16 -12.84 0.40 3.25
N LEU A 17 -11.71 0.55 2.56
CA LEU A 17 -10.51 1.19 3.10
C LEU A 17 -10.75 2.65 3.48
N GLY A 18 -11.57 3.37 2.70
CA GLY A 18 -11.99 4.73 3.00
C GLY A 18 -12.70 4.87 4.35
N LYS A 19 -13.38 3.82 4.84
CA LYS A 19 -14.02 3.83 6.16
C LYS A 19 -13.01 3.85 7.32
N LYS A 20 -11.74 3.53 7.06
CA LYS A 20 -10.65 3.54 8.03
C LYS A 20 -9.87 4.87 8.04
N ILE A 21 -10.22 5.81 7.16
CA ILE A 21 -9.63 7.16 7.13
C ILE A 21 -10.37 8.06 8.14
N LYS A 22 -9.62 8.72 9.02
CA LYS A 22 -10.12 9.68 10.01
C LYS A 22 -10.08 11.11 9.50
N SER A 23 -9.03 11.46 8.76
CA SER A 23 -8.89 12.77 8.13
C SER A 23 -8.06 12.67 6.84
N ALA A 24 -8.29 13.58 5.90
CA ALA A 24 -7.54 13.68 4.65
C ALA A 24 -7.41 15.16 4.26
N GLU A 25 -6.19 15.69 4.39
CA GLU A 25 -5.85 17.09 4.14
C GLU A 25 -4.93 17.18 2.93
N VAL A 26 -5.22 18.06 1.97
CA VAL A 26 -4.28 18.39 0.89
C VAL A 26 -3.19 19.32 1.44
N ILE A 27 -1.93 18.87 1.40
CA ILE A 27 -0.79 19.60 2.00
C ILE A 27 0.18 20.19 0.96
N ALA A 28 0.09 19.77 -0.31
CA ALA A 28 0.85 20.35 -1.41
C ALA A 28 0.17 20.09 -2.76
N TYR A 29 0.41 20.99 -3.73
CA TYR A 29 -0.03 20.88 -5.12
C TYR A 29 -1.55 20.69 -5.30
N PRO A 30 -2.41 21.57 -4.73
CA PRO A 30 -3.87 21.42 -4.79
C PRO A 30 -4.44 21.41 -6.22
N GLU A 31 -3.74 22.03 -7.17
CA GLU A 31 -4.09 22.06 -8.58
C GLU A 31 -4.11 20.67 -9.24
N LEU A 32 -3.41 19.68 -8.66
CA LEU A 32 -3.37 18.30 -9.16
C LEU A 32 -4.62 17.47 -8.78
N GLY A 33 -5.56 18.04 -8.02
CA GLY A 33 -6.82 17.39 -7.69
C GLY A 33 -6.62 16.03 -7.00
N PRO A 34 -7.12 14.90 -7.54
CA PRO A 34 -6.92 13.57 -6.98
C PRO A 34 -5.44 13.17 -6.77
N GLU A 35 -4.50 13.75 -7.50
CA GLU A 35 -3.06 13.42 -7.42
C GLU A 35 -2.29 14.30 -6.40
N ALA A 36 -2.95 15.29 -5.79
CA ALA A 36 -2.33 16.16 -4.78
C ALA A 36 -1.79 15.37 -3.57
N VAL A 37 -0.70 15.87 -2.97
CA VAL A 37 -0.11 15.24 -1.77
C VAL A 37 -1.06 15.44 -0.59
N ARG A 38 -1.42 14.34 0.06
CA ARG A 38 -2.35 14.36 1.20
C ARG A 38 -1.69 13.85 2.48
N ARG A 39 -1.95 14.54 3.59
CA ARG A 39 -1.80 13.96 4.92
C ARG A 39 -3.09 13.22 5.23
N ILE A 40 -2.99 11.90 5.41
CA ILE A 40 -4.12 11.03 5.72
C ILE A 40 -3.89 10.42 7.09
N GLU A 41 -4.85 10.60 7.99
CA GLU A 41 -4.87 9.91 9.28
C GLU A 41 -5.76 8.67 9.15
N VAL A 42 -5.27 7.53 9.62
CA VAL A 42 -5.98 6.25 9.54
C VAL A 42 -5.97 5.55 10.89
N GLU A 43 -7.02 4.78 11.15
CA GLU A 43 -7.13 3.92 12.33
C GLU A 43 -7.46 2.50 11.88
N GLU A 44 -6.71 1.50 12.37
CA GLU A 44 -6.88 0.09 12.00
C GLU A 44 -6.93 -0.14 10.48
N PHE A 45 -6.04 0.51 9.74
CA PHE A 45 -5.99 0.39 8.28
C PHE A 45 -5.34 -0.94 7.88
N PRO A 46 -6.07 -1.85 7.22
CA PRO A 46 -5.56 -3.18 6.94
C PRO A 46 -4.55 -3.14 5.79
N VAL A 47 -3.35 -3.69 6.03
CA VAL A 47 -2.28 -3.85 5.04
C VAL A 47 -1.53 -5.16 5.26
N THR A 48 -0.83 -5.61 4.23
CA THR A 48 0.07 -6.76 4.28
C THR A 48 1.51 -6.32 4.01
N VAL A 49 2.48 -6.85 4.77
CA VAL A 49 3.90 -6.68 4.45
C VAL A 49 4.21 -7.48 3.20
N ILE A 50 4.50 -6.79 2.10
CA ILE A 50 4.83 -7.41 0.81
C ILE A 50 6.34 -7.54 0.67
N ASN A 51 7.09 -6.47 0.96
CA ASN A 51 8.55 -6.50 1.04
C ASN A 51 8.99 -6.19 2.47
N ASP A 52 9.83 -7.05 3.03
CA ASP A 52 10.40 -6.86 4.35
C ASP A 52 11.86 -6.38 4.30
N THR A 53 12.43 -6.15 5.47
CA THR A 53 13.82 -5.68 5.61
C THR A 53 14.86 -6.78 5.45
N TYR A 54 14.43 -8.04 5.31
CA TYR A 54 15.29 -9.21 5.16
C TYR A 54 15.54 -9.55 3.68
N GLY A 55 14.88 -8.85 2.76
CA GLY A 55 14.99 -9.05 1.33
C GLY A 55 13.92 -9.96 0.74
N ASN A 56 12.90 -10.33 1.51
CA ASN A 56 11.79 -11.13 0.99
C ASN A 56 10.82 -10.26 0.19
N ASP A 57 10.21 -10.86 -0.84
CA ASP A 57 9.18 -10.27 -1.69
C ASP A 57 8.06 -11.29 -1.92
N LEU A 58 6.89 -11.04 -1.32
CA LEU A 58 5.75 -11.95 -1.43
C LEU A 58 5.24 -12.12 -2.86
N TYR A 59 5.37 -11.12 -3.74
CA TYR A 59 4.94 -11.25 -5.12
C TYR A 59 5.88 -12.14 -5.93
N GLN A 60 7.19 -12.06 -5.70
CA GLN A 60 8.17 -12.95 -6.33
C GLN A 60 8.01 -14.38 -5.83
N MET A 61 8.00 -14.57 -4.50
CA MET A 61 7.86 -15.89 -3.88
C MET A 61 6.55 -16.57 -4.29
N GLY A 62 5.44 -15.81 -4.32
CA GLY A 62 4.15 -16.33 -4.75
C GLY A 62 4.17 -16.76 -6.22
N ARG A 63 4.78 -15.98 -7.10
CA ARG A 63 4.97 -16.36 -8.51
C ARG A 63 5.78 -17.64 -8.63
N GLU A 64 6.96 -17.70 -8.02
CA GLU A 64 7.85 -18.87 -8.08
C GLU A 64 7.18 -20.15 -7.56
N MET A 65 6.37 -20.05 -6.50
CA MET A 65 5.70 -21.20 -5.90
C MET A 65 4.61 -21.81 -6.79
N TYR A 66 3.94 -21.01 -7.61
CA TYR A 66 2.76 -21.42 -8.37
C TYR A 66 2.94 -21.33 -9.89
N GLU A 67 4.11 -20.92 -10.36
CA GLU A 67 4.41 -20.88 -11.79
C GLU A 67 4.40 -22.30 -12.37
N VAL A 68 3.52 -22.53 -13.35
CA VAL A 68 3.51 -23.79 -14.10
C VAL A 68 4.54 -23.65 -15.20
N HIS A 69 5.68 -24.31 -15.03
CA HIS A 69 6.65 -24.46 -16.11
C HIS A 69 6.09 -25.47 -17.12
N ALA A 70 5.81 -24.99 -18.33
CA ALA A 70 5.40 -25.82 -19.48
C ALA A 70 6.61 -26.49 -20.14
#